data_AF-A0A7Z9FCS6-F1
#
_entry.id   AF-A0A7Z9FCS6-F1
#
_cell.length_a   1.000
_cell.length_b   1.000
_cell.length_c   1.000
_cell.angle_alpha   90.00
_cell.angle_beta   90.00
_cell.angle_gamma   90.00
#
_symmetry.space_group_name_H-M   'P 1'
#
loop_
_entity.id
_entity.type
_entity.pdbx_description
1 polymer ?
#
loop_
_entity_poly.entity_id
_entity_poly.type
_entity_poly.pdbx_seq_one_letter_code
_entity_poly.pdbx_strand_id
1 'polypeptide(L)'
;MGWTDKTISALVEPNRAHRKAYVDPDLFELEMERIFERLWIYIGHESQVKSPGDYYLAQVGRQPMVMTRDHNGEIHVLYNRCPHRGAQLCSARKGNAGRRIRCSYHAWMFNLDGSLDRIPASEGYDGTDLKMDAPEFQVQRAPRADNYRGFWFASLAEEGPDLESHLGYAKTAFDQLIDRAPGGETEVVGECFHMIQQSNWKIFLENQLDASHPGATHESTGVAAMTVEREMRGVGNEPPVAYGFLSDFARLGIDGWGKFGTVGHPQGHCTLEGYMGLRPDDEDTNEYVRLMYEAYGEEQAEEILGVNLHHVLVYPCLSVQPPLQQLRAVRPLGPDR
;
A
#
# COMPACT_ATOMS: atom_id res chain seq x y z
N MET A 1 0.21 -34.07 -6.27
CA MET A 1 0.22 -33.87 -7.74
C MET A 1 0.32 -32.38 -7.93
N GLY A 2 1.39 -31.89 -8.57
CA GLY A 2 1.66 -30.46 -8.68
C GLY A 2 0.61 -29.72 -9.52
N TRP A 3 0.46 -28.43 -9.23
CA TRP A 3 -0.37 -27.52 -10.02
C TRP A 3 0.25 -27.25 -11.39
N THR A 4 -0.54 -27.44 -12.44
CA THR A 4 -0.21 -27.05 -13.82
C THR A 4 -0.96 -25.77 -14.19
N ASP A 5 -0.48 -25.02 -15.18
CA ASP A 5 -1.17 -23.81 -15.64
C ASP A 5 -2.62 -24.10 -16.06
N LYS A 6 -2.86 -25.24 -16.74
CA LYS A 6 -4.23 -25.69 -17.10
C LYS A 6 -5.13 -25.87 -15.87
N THR A 7 -4.61 -26.50 -14.82
CA THR A 7 -5.39 -26.73 -13.59
C THR A 7 -5.57 -25.48 -12.75
N ILE A 8 -4.62 -24.54 -12.79
CA ILE A 8 -4.73 -23.24 -12.12
C ILE A 8 -5.78 -22.38 -12.82
N SER A 9 -5.73 -22.26 -14.15
CA SER A 9 -6.72 -21.50 -14.92
C SER A 9 -8.15 -22.00 -14.73
N ALA A 10 -8.34 -23.30 -14.48
CA ALA A 10 -9.65 -23.89 -14.21
C ALA A 10 -10.22 -23.55 -12.82
N LEU A 11 -9.47 -22.87 -11.94
CA LEU A 11 -9.94 -22.46 -10.63
C LEU A 11 -10.86 -21.23 -10.68
N VAL A 12 -10.80 -20.44 -11.75
CA VAL A 12 -11.61 -19.23 -11.91
C VAL A 12 -12.39 -19.33 -13.21
N GLU A 13 -13.71 -19.26 -13.09
CA GLU A 13 -14.66 -19.23 -14.20
C GLU A 13 -15.42 -17.90 -14.18
N PRO A 14 -16.09 -17.48 -15.27
CA PRO A 14 -16.73 -16.16 -15.36
C PRO A 14 -17.70 -15.80 -14.22
N ASN A 15 -18.29 -16.79 -13.54
CA ASN A 15 -19.29 -16.59 -12.49
C ASN A 15 -18.98 -17.31 -11.17
N ARG A 16 -17.79 -17.91 -11.03
CA ARG A 16 -17.41 -18.63 -9.81
C ARG A 16 -15.90 -18.81 -9.69
N ALA A 17 -15.42 -18.84 -8.46
CA ALA A 17 -14.08 -19.27 -8.11
C ALA A 17 -14.12 -20.55 -7.27
N HIS A 18 -13.23 -21.49 -7.56
CA HIS A 18 -13.11 -22.73 -6.81
C HIS A 18 -12.41 -22.47 -5.47
N ARG A 19 -12.97 -22.98 -4.36
CA ARG A 19 -12.46 -22.79 -2.99
C ARG A 19 -10.94 -22.99 -2.85
N LYS A 20 -10.36 -23.95 -3.57
CA LYS A 20 -8.90 -24.21 -3.54
C LYS A 20 -8.05 -22.98 -3.81
N ALA A 21 -8.49 -22.04 -4.65
CA ALA A 21 -7.77 -20.79 -4.89
C ALA A 21 -7.48 -20.02 -3.58
N TYR A 22 -8.30 -20.21 -2.55
CA TYR A 22 -8.20 -19.48 -1.28
C TYR A 22 -7.57 -20.28 -0.14
N VAL A 23 -7.51 -21.60 -0.22
CA VAL A 23 -7.19 -22.45 0.95
C VAL A 23 -6.07 -23.46 0.70
N ASP A 24 -5.66 -23.65 -0.54
CA ASP A 24 -4.65 -24.65 -0.89
C ASP A 24 -3.24 -24.10 -0.61
N PRO A 25 -2.45 -24.73 0.29
CA PRO A 25 -1.13 -24.22 0.65
C PRO A 25 -0.12 -24.31 -0.50
N ASP A 26 -0.24 -25.29 -1.40
CA ASP A 26 0.67 -25.41 -2.54
C ASP A 26 0.39 -24.30 -3.57
N LEU A 27 -0.87 -23.89 -3.74
CA LEU A 27 -1.19 -22.69 -4.52
C LEU A 27 -0.66 -21.42 -3.87
N PHE A 28 -0.78 -21.30 -2.55
CA PHE A 28 -0.25 -20.13 -1.84
C PHE A 28 1.25 -19.95 -2.10
N GLU A 29 2.04 -21.02 -2.06
CA GLU A 29 3.47 -20.96 -2.38
C GLU A 29 3.71 -20.48 -3.83
N LEU A 30 2.89 -20.91 -4.78
CA LEU A 30 2.94 -20.42 -6.16
C LEU A 30 2.50 -18.96 -6.28
N GLU A 31 1.54 -18.50 -5.47
CA GLU A 31 1.15 -17.08 -5.42
C GLU A 31 2.30 -16.23 -4.91
N MET A 32 3.00 -16.68 -3.85
CA MET A 32 4.18 -15.97 -3.36
C MET A 32 5.25 -15.85 -4.46
N GLU A 33 5.57 -16.94 -5.15
CA GLU A 33 6.58 -16.95 -6.22
C GLU A 33 6.15 -16.17 -7.47
N ARG A 34 4.90 -16.33 -7.92
CA ARG A 34 4.45 -15.83 -9.24
C ARG A 34 3.78 -14.47 -9.18
N ILE A 35 3.29 -14.05 -8.01
CA ILE A 35 2.60 -12.77 -7.80
C ILE A 35 3.47 -11.87 -6.93
N PHE A 36 3.69 -12.24 -5.66
CA PHE A 36 4.25 -11.31 -4.67
C PHE A 36 5.76 -11.09 -4.81
N GLU A 37 6.48 -12.01 -5.45
CA GLU A 37 7.91 -11.89 -5.73
C GLU A 37 8.19 -11.35 -7.14
N ARG A 38 7.17 -11.23 -8.01
CA ARG A 38 7.36 -10.79 -9.41
C ARG A 38 6.69 -9.46 -9.74
N LEU A 39 5.52 -9.18 -9.19
CA LEU A 39 4.78 -7.96 -9.48
C LEU A 39 5.28 -6.80 -8.62
N TRP A 40 4.86 -5.59 -8.99
CA TRP A 40 5.12 -4.40 -8.19
C TRP A 40 4.32 -4.44 -6.89
N ILE A 41 5.02 -4.43 -5.76
CA ILE A 41 4.44 -4.41 -4.41
C ILE A 41 4.67 -3.03 -3.81
N TYR A 42 3.61 -2.42 -3.30
CA TYR A 42 3.70 -1.16 -2.57
C TYR A 42 4.49 -1.36 -1.26
N ILE A 43 5.51 -0.54 -1.04
CA ILE A 43 6.43 -0.67 0.11
C ILE A 43 6.39 0.52 1.07
N GLY A 44 5.79 1.64 0.67
CA GLY A 44 5.64 2.81 1.53
C GLY A 44 5.55 4.12 0.76
N HIS A 45 5.53 5.23 1.49
CA HIS A 45 5.58 6.58 0.95
C HIS A 45 6.91 7.25 1.32
N GLU A 46 7.43 8.12 0.46
CA GLU A 46 8.73 8.77 0.67
C GLU A 46 8.79 9.64 1.94
N SER A 47 7.64 10.14 2.41
CA SER A 47 7.55 10.88 3.67
C SER A 47 7.89 10.03 4.89
N GLN A 48 7.89 8.70 4.76
CA GLN A 48 8.30 7.78 5.83
C GLN A 48 9.83 7.69 5.96
N VAL A 49 10.58 8.23 4.98
CA VAL A 49 12.03 8.41 5.00
C VAL A 49 12.39 9.86 4.66
N LYS A 50 11.80 10.83 5.36
CA LYS A 50 11.85 12.26 5.02
C LYS A 50 13.26 12.85 5.10
N SER A 51 14.04 12.48 6.11
CA SER A 51 15.37 13.04 6.37
C SER A 51 16.49 12.07 5.96
N PRO A 52 17.67 12.58 5.56
CA PRO A 52 18.85 11.74 5.39
C PRO A 52 19.13 10.84 6.60
N GLY A 53 19.41 9.57 6.34
CA GLY A 53 19.58 8.55 7.38
C GLY A 53 18.29 7.86 7.79
N ASP A 54 17.12 8.41 7.46
CA ASP A 54 15.85 7.76 7.79
C ASP A 54 15.73 6.43 7.04
N TYR A 55 15.14 5.46 7.71
CA TYR A 55 14.81 4.17 7.13
C TYR A 55 13.42 3.71 7.56
N TYR A 56 12.77 2.94 6.69
CA TYR A 56 11.47 2.32 6.92
C TYR A 56 11.51 0.86 6.46
N LEU A 57 11.07 -0.06 7.30
CA LEU A 57 11.02 -1.49 6.97
C LEU A 57 9.80 -1.79 6.12
N ALA A 58 10.04 -2.55 5.06
CA ALA A 58 9.01 -3.02 4.15
C ALA A 58 9.14 -4.53 3.91
N GLN A 59 8.25 -5.09 3.09
CA GLN A 59 8.30 -6.48 2.68
C GLN A 59 7.81 -6.62 1.24
N VAL A 60 8.56 -7.38 0.44
CA VAL A 60 8.18 -7.77 -0.91
C VAL A 60 8.19 -9.29 -0.95
N GLY A 61 7.04 -9.90 -1.21
CA GLY A 61 6.85 -11.34 -1.05
C GLY A 61 7.29 -11.82 0.33
N ARG A 62 8.23 -12.76 0.37
CA ARG A 62 8.82 -13.29 1.61
C ARG A 62 10.07 -12.56 2.08
N GLN A 63 10.56 -11.59 1.31
CA GLN A 63 11.84 -10.95 1.58
C GLN A 63 11.65 -9.69 2.44
N PRO A 64 12.35 -9.59 3.59
CA PRO A 64 12.36 -8.37 4.39
C PRO A 64 13.19 -7.31 3.66
N MET A 65 12.60 -6.13 3.46
CA MET A 65 13.21 -5.01 2.76
C MET A 65 13.36 -3.81 3.70
N VAL A 66 14.23 -2.87 3.32
CA VAL A 66 14.38 -1.58 3.99
C VAL A 66 14.49 -0.49 2.94
N MET A 67 13.63 0.52 3.05
CA MET A 67 13.72 1.77 2.32
C MET A 67 14.56 2.73 3.13
N THR A 68 15.53 3.40 2.52
CA THR A 68 16.46 4.34 3.17
C THR A 68 16.53 5.64 2.36
N ARG A 69 16.77 6.78 3.02
CA ARG A 69 17.17 8.02 2.33
C ARG A 69 18.63 8.34 2.64
N ASP A 70 19.45 8.49 1.62
CA ASP A 70 20.86 8.82 1.79
C ASP A 70 21.13 10.31 2.01
N HIS A 71 22.41 10.69 2.16
CA HIS A 71 22.82 12.09 2.37
C HIS A 71 22.87 12.93 1.08
N ASN A 72 22.68 12.30 -0.08
CA ASN A 72 22.45 13.00 -1.35
C ASN A 72 20.96 13.25 -1.59
N GLY A 73 20.09 12.69 -0.74
CA GLY A 73 18.64 12.80 -0.84
C GLY A 73 17.99 11.69 -1.66
N GLU A 74 18.75 10.72 -2.17
CA GLU A 74 18.22 9.59 -2.95
C GLU A 74 17.61 8.54 -2.01
N ILE A 75 16.52 7.92 -2.47
CA ILE A 75 15.91 6.79 -1.77
C ILE A 75 16.40 5.49 -2.39
N HIS A 76 16.76 4.54 -1.53
CA HIS A 76 17.18 3.19 -1.93
C HIS A 76 16.28 2.14 -1.28
N VAL A 77 16.05 1.03 -2.00
CA VAL A 77 15.31 -0.13 -1.48
C VAL A 77 16.26 -1.31 -1.43
N LEU A 78 16.57 -1.77 -0.23
CA LEU A 78 17.59 -2.77 0.04
C LEU A 78 16.97 -4.02 0.67
N TYR A 79 17.59 -5.18 0.45
CA TYR A 79 17.32 -6.34 1.29
C TYR A 79 17.75 -6.01 2.73
N ASN A 80 16.87 -6.23 3.71
CA ASN A 80 17.19 -6.03 5.12
C ASN A 80 17.99 -7.23 5.69
N ARG A 81 19.12 -7.53 5.03
CA ARG A 81 19.92 -8.73 5.26
C ARG A 81 21.39 -8.43 5.03
N CYS A 82 22.20 -8.64 6.06
CA CYS A 82 23.65 -8.50 5.97
C CYS A 82 24.24 -9.61 5.08
N PRO A 83 25.06 -9.27 4.06
CA PRO A 83 25.67 -10.25 3.16
C PRO A 83 26.64 -11.21 3.86
N HIS A 84 27.19 -10.84 5.03
CA HIS A 84 28.15 -11.68 5.76
C HIS A 84 27.51 -13.00 6.26
N ARG A 85 26.45 -12.93 7.08
CA ARG A 85 25.79 -14.12 7.68
C ARG A 85 24.27 -14.03 7.74
N GLY A 86 23.68 -13.13 6.96
CA GLY A 86 22.22 -13.01 6.85
C GLY A 86 21.52 -12.36 8.04
N ALA A 87 22.25 -11.73 8.96
CA ALA A 87 21.64 -11.00 10.07
C ALA A 87 20.77 -9.84 9.54
N GLN A 88 19.63 -9.62 10.18
CA GLN A 88 18.78 -8.46 9.88
C GLN A 88 19.52 -7.17 10.26
N LEU A 89 19.54 -6.19 9.36
CA LEU A 89 20.32 -4.96 9.53
C LEU A 89 19.58 -3.94 10.41
N CYS A 90 18.30 -3.72 10.10
CA CYS A 90 17.42 -2.80 10.81
C CYS A 90 16.28 -3.60 11.46
N SER A 91 16.11 -3.50 12.78
CA SER A 91 15.12 -4.26 13.54
C SER A 91 13.87 -3.46 13.91
N ALA A 92 14.02 -2.16 14.18
CA ALA A 92 12.88 -1.28 14.40
C ALA A 92 12.16 -1.02 13.08
N ARG A 93 10.83 -0.84 13.11
CA ARG A 93 10.02 -0.62 11.88
C ARG A 93 10.44 0.63 11.11
N LYS A 94 10.89 1.65 11.82
CA LYS A 94 11.46 2.87 11.27
C LYS A 94 12.49 3.44 12.23
N GLY A 95 13.34 4.31 11.73
CA GLY A 95 14.30 5.04 12.55
C GLY A 95 15.25 5.84 11.67
N ASN A 96 16.33 6.33 12.27
CA ASN A 96 17.41 7.00 11.56
C ASN A 96 18.73 6.29 11.86
N ALA A 97 19.43 5.82 10.81
CA ALA A 97 20.71 5.13 10.89
C ALA A 97 21.91 6.10 10.88
N GLY A 98 21.67 7.40 10.85
CA GLY A 98 22.71 8.42 10.72
C GLY A 98 23.37 8.36 9.34
N ARG A 99 24.67 8.09 9.30
CA ARG A 99 25.43 8.00 8.03
C ARG A 99 25.55 6.59 7.48
N ARG A 100 25.43 5.56 8.33
CA ARG A 100 25.76 4.16 7.99
C ARG A 100 24.90 3.19 8.79
N ILE A 101 24.49 2.11 8.15
CA ILE A 101 23.84 0.98 8.80
C ILE A 101 24.92 0.06 9.38
N ARG A 102 24.89 -0.16 10.70
CA ARG A 102 25.80 -1.07 11.39
C ARG A 102 25.10 -2.38 11.72
N CYS A 103 25.56 -3.48 11.12
CA CYS A 103 25.05 -4.81 11.41
C CYS A 103 25.28 -5.18 12.89
N SER A 104 24.22 -5.61 13.58
CA SER A 104 24.26 -5.98 15.00
C SER A 104 25.09 -7.24 15.30
N TYR A 105 25.38 -8.07 14.29
CA TYR A 105 26.07 -9.34 14.50
C TYR A 105 27.59 -9.17 14.59
N HIS A 106 28.22 -8.68 13.51
CA HIS A 106 29.69 -8.54 13.43
C HIS A 106 30.13 -7.11 13.10
N ALA A 107 29.22 -6.13 13.24
CA ALA A 107 29.52 -4.70 13.04
C ALA A 107 30.07 -4.33 11.65
N TRP A 108 29.79 -5.12 10.61
CA TRP A 108 29.92 -4.67 9.22
C TRP A 108 29.06 -3.42 9.02
N MET A 109 29.63 -2.41 8.36
CA MET A 109 29.00 -1.12 8.15
C MET A 109 28.74 -0.90 6.68
N PHE A 110 27.54 -0.46 6.36
CA PHE A 110 27.09 -0.20 5.01
C PHE A 110 26.64 1.25 4.89
N ASN A 111 26.89 1.87 3.75
CA ASN A 111 26.25 3.13 3.39
C ASN A 111 24.74 2.89 3.19
N LEU A 112 23.98 3.98 3.15
CA LEU A 112 22.52 3.94 3.03
C LEU A 112 22.03 3.48 1.65
N ASP A 113 22.95 3.42 0.69
CA ASP A 113 22.77 2.93 -0.67
C ASP A 113 23.08 1.42 -0.82
N GLY A 114 23.44 0.77 0.29
CA GLY A 114 23.78 -0.65 0.38
C GLY A 114 25.26 -0.98 0.21
N SER A 115 26.10 -0.02 -0.20
CA SER A 115 27.52 -0.27 -0.40
C SER A 115 28.25 -0.56 0.92
N LEU A 116 29.17 -1.52 0.91
CA LEU A 116 30.01 -1.88 2.04
C LEU A 116 31.03 -0.77 2.30
N ASP A 117 30.93 -0.16 3.47
CA ASP A 117 31.82 0.93 3.89
C ASP A 117 33.00 0.40 4.71
N ARG A 118 32.73 -0.46 5.69
CA ARG A 118 33.76 -0.92 6.63
C ARG A 118 33.48 -2.29 7.20
N ILE A 119 34.55 -3.08 7.29
CA ILE A 119 34.60 -4.33 8.07
C ILE A 119 35.50 -4.10 9.30
N PRO A 120 35.05 -4.45 10.52
CA PRO A 120 35.92 -4.46 11.70
C PRO A 120 37.09 -5.44 11.53
N ALA A 121 38.28 -5.05 12.02
CA ALA A 121 39.51 -5.86 11.91
C ALA A 121 39.82 -6.30 10.46
N SER A 122 39.68 -5.38 9.49
CA SER A 122 39.88 -5.65 8.06
C SER A 122 41.25 -6.24 7.72
N GLU A 123 42.30 -5.88 8.46
CA GLU A 123 43.66 -6.44 8.31
C GLU A 123 43.69 -7.98 8.49
N GLY A 124 42.76 -8.54 9.26
CA GLY A 124 42.62 -9.99 9.43
C GLY A 124 42.17 -10.72 8.16
N TYR A 125 41.79 -10.00 7.12
CA TYR A 125 41.37 -10.53 5.82
C TYR A 125 42.46 -10.36 4.74
N ASP A 126 43.64 -9.85 5.09
CA ASP A 126 44.75 -9.70 4.16
C ASP A 126 45.16 -11.05 3.55
N GLY A 127 45.28 -11.10 2.22
CA GLY A 127 45.59 -12.32 1.47
C GLY A 127 44.40 -13.26 1.22
N THR A 128 43.18 -12.84 1.56
CA THR A 128 41.94 -13.51 1.15
C THR A 128 41.38 -12.90 -0.14
N ASP A 129 40.38 -13.54 -0.73
CA ASP A 129 39.65 -13.01 -1.90
C ASP A 129 38.65 -11.89 -1.54
N LEU A 130 38.60 -11.44 -0.28
CA LEU A 130 37.67 -10.39 0.14
C LEU A 130 38.06 -9.05 -0.47
N LYS A 131 37.16 -8.51 -1.31
CA LYS A 131 37.28 -7.16 -1.87
C LYS A 131 36.08 -6.32 -1.43
N MET A 132 36.35 -5.14 -0.90
CA MET A 132 35.31 -4.26 -0.33
C MET A 132 34.23 -3.85 -1.34
N ASP A 133 34.56 -3.84 -2.63
CA ASP A 133 33.68 -3.48 -3.75
C ASP A 133 33.05 -4.69 -4.45
N ALA A 134 33.35 -5.93 -4.02
CA ALA A 134 32.77 -7.11 -4.65
C ALA A 134 31.25 -7.19 -4.41
N PRO A 135 30.44 -7.53 -5.43
CA PRO A 135 28.97 -7.54 -5.34
C PRO A 135 28.41 -8.42 -4.21
N GLU A 136 29.04 -9.54 -3.91
CA GLU A 136 28.63 -10.49 -2.87
C GLU A 136 28.76 -9.94 -1.44
N PHE A 137 29.52 -8.86 -1.25
CA PHE A 137 29.71 -8.21 0.04
C PHE A 137 28.92 -6.91 0.21
N GLN A 138 28.18 -6.49 -0.82
CA GLN A 138 27.26 -5.36 -0.74
C GLN A 138 25.91 -5.82 -0.19
N VAL A 139 25.16 -4.92 0.46
CA VAL A 139 23.74 -5.18 0.69
C VAL A 139 23.03 -5.09 -0.65
N GLN A 140 22.38 -6.17 -1.07
CA GLN A 140 21.69 -6.17 -2.35
C GLN A 140 20.53 -5.19 -2.35
N ARG A 141 20.35 -4.53 -3.48
CA ARG A 141 19.18 -3.69 -3.78
C ARG A 141 18.03 -4.58 -4.24
N ALA A 142 16.79 -4.09 -4.12
CA ALA A 142 15.69 -4.67 -4.87
C ALA A 142 16.04 -4.67 -6.36
N PRO A 143 15.84 -5.77 -7.11
CA PRO A 143 16.10 -5.81 -8.55
C PRO A 143 15.41 -4.67 -9.29
N ARG A 144 14.19 -4.33 -8.88
CA ARG A 144 13.42 -3.22 -9.42
C ARG A 144 12.76 -2.46 -8.27
N ALA A 145 12.99 -1.16 -8.22
CA ALA A 145 12.33 -0.24 -7.29
C ALA A 145 12.08 1.07 -8.03
N ASP A 146 10.89 1.61 -7.88
CA ASP A 146 10.48 2.85 -8.52
C ASP A 146 9.37 3.51 -7.70
N ASN A 147 9.07 4.76 -7.99
CA ASN A 147 8.01 5.49 -7.31
C ASN A 147 7.06 6.16 -8.29
N TYR A 148 5.81 6.27 -7.89
CA TYR A 148 4.82 7.08 -8.57
C TYR A 148 4.39 8.20 -7.64
N ARG A 149 4.86 9.42 -7.91
CA ARG A 149 4.55 10.64 -7.15
C ARG A 149 4.74 10.46 -5.63
N GLY A 150 5.86 9.86 -5.20
CA GLY A 150 6.19 9.64 -3.79
C GLY A 150 5.70 8.31 -3.20
N PHE A 151 4.84 7.56 -3.90
CA PHE A 151 4.44 6.21 -3.51
C PHE A 151 5.43 5.18 -4.08
N TRP A 152 6.18 4.50 -3.21
CA TRP A 152 7.25 3.59 -3.57
C TRP A 152 6.77 2.15 -3.75
N PHE A 153 7.28 1.50 -4.79
CA PHE A 153 7.04 0.11 -5.13
C PHE A 153 8.35 -0.63 -5.37
N ALA A 154 8.33 -1.94 -5.16
CA ALA A 154 9.45 -2.80 -5.49
C ALA A 154 8.99 -4.17 -6.03
N SER A 155 9.85 -4.79 -6.82
CA SER A 155 9.70 -6.16 -7.33
C SER A 155 11.03 -6.91 -7.18
N LEU A 156 10.93 -8.22 -6.93
CA LEU A 156 12.10 -9.11 -6.87
C LEU A 156 12.39 -9.80 -8.22
N ALA A 157 11.57 -9.55 -9.24
CA ALA A 157 11.89 -9.95 -10.60
C ALA A 157 12.87 -8.96 -11.22
N GLU A 158 13.86 -9.46 -11.97
CA GLU A 158 14.80 -8.63 -12.73
C GLU A 158 14.12 -7.94 -13.93
N GLU A 159 13.07 -8.55 -14.48
CA GLU A 159 12.40 -8.11 -15.70
C GLU A 159 10.88 -7.99 -15.51
N GLY A 160 10.24 -7.13 -16.31
CA GLY A 160 8.79 -6.92 -16.31
C GLY A 160 8.39 -5.52 -16.80
N PRO A 161 7.09 -5.20 -16.88
CA PRO A 161 6.64 -3.85 -17.24
C PRO A 161 7.11 -2.84 -16.19
N ASP A 162 7.51 -1.64 -16.62
CA ASP A 162 7.81 -0.52 -15.71
C ASP A 162 6.61 -0.18 -14.80
N LEU A 163 6.84 0.62 -13.76
CA LEU A 163 5.83 0.88 -12.73
C LEU A 163 4.59 1.58 -13.33
N GLU A 164 4.77 2.58 -14.19
CA GLU A 164 3.65 3.28 -14.80
C GLU A 164 2.80 2.38 -15.70
N SER A 165 3.45 1.53 -16.49
CA SER A 165 2.79 0.54 -17.35
C SER A 165 2.06 -0.54 -16.54
N HIS A 166 2.59 -0.91 -15.38
CA HIS A 166 1.90 -1.80 -14.44
C HIS A 166 0.66 -1.12 -13.87
N LEU A 167 0.80 0.09 -13.30
CA LEU A 167 -0.30 0.80 -12.66
C LEU A 167 -1.42 1.14 -13.63
N GLY A 168 -1.12 1.53 -14.87
CA GLY A 168 -2.13 1.85 -15.88
C GLY A 168 -3.16 2.87 -15.38
N TYR A 169 -4.44 2.50 -15.40
CA TYR A 169 -5.52 3.34 -14.86
C TYR A 169 -5.47 3.50 -13.34
N ALA A 170 -4.90 2.53 -12.62
CA ALA A 170 -4.82 2.55 -11.15
C ALA A 170 -3.97 3.71 -10.60
N LYS A 171 -3.21 4.40 -11.47
CA LYS A 171 -2.55 5.69 -11.16
C LYS A 171 -3.52 6.72 -10.59
N THR A 172 -4.79 6.68 -11.01
CA THR A 172 -5.86 7.54 -10.48
C THR A 172 -5.99 7.45 -8.96
N ALA A 173 -5.64 6.32 -8.34
CA ALA A 173 -5.62 6.17 -6.89
C ALA A 173 -4.71 7.18 -6.20
N PHE A 174 -3.51 7.38 -6.76
CA PHE A 174 -2.47 8.25 -6.23
C PHE A 174 -2.66 9.67 -6.71
N ASP A 175 -3.08 9.85 -7.96
CA ASP A 175 -3.41 11.16 -8.50
C ASP A 175 -4.51 11.81 -7.67
N GLN A 176 -5.58 11.09 -7.36
CA GLN A 176 -6.66 11.62 -6.54
C GLN A 176 -6.25 11.90 -5.09
N LEU A 177 -5.25 11.22 -4.53
CA LEU A 177 -4.73 11.57 -3.20
C LEU A 177 -3.97 12.90 -3.24
N ILE A 178 -3.14 13.09 -4.27
CA ILE A 178 -2.22 14.23 -4.35
C ILE A 178 -2.91 15.46 -4.93
N ASP A 179 -3.65 15.31 -6.01
CA ASP A 179 -4.31 16.41 -6.70
C ASP A 179 -5.44 17.00 -5.84
N ARG A 180 -5.99 16.23 -4.89
CA ARG A 180 -6.92 16.73 -3.87
C ARG A 180 -6.23 17.47 -2.72
N ALA A 181 -4.90 17.52 -2.68
CA ALA A 181 -4.17 18.34 -1.72
C ALA A 181 -3.83 19.69 -2.38
N PRO A 182 -4.33 20.85 -1.88
CA PRO A 182 -4.03 22.15 -2.49
C PRO A 182 -2.53 22.45 -2.63
N GLY A 183 -1.68 21.85 -1.78
CA GLY A 183 -0.23 21.94 -1.86
C GLY A 183 0.45 21.00 -2.86
N GLY A 184 -0.30 20.11 -3.53
CA GLY A 184 0.22 19.13 -4.48
C GLY A 184 1.13 18.06 -3.86
N GLU A 185 1.07 17.87 -2.55
CA GLU A 185 1.88 16.91 -1.80
C GLU A 185 1.03 16.18 -0.76
N THR A 186 1.42 14.95 -0.42
CA THR A 186 0.81 14.18 0.67
C THR A 186 1.88 13.59 1.57
N GLU A 187 1.53 13.32 2.82
CA GLU A 187 2.39 12.54 3.72
C GLU A 187 1.58 11.50 4.48
N VAL A 188 2.23 10.39 4.81
CA VAL A 188 1.68 9.41 5.74
C VAL A 188 1.72 9.99 7.15
N VAL A 189 0.53 10.27 7.70
CA VAL A 189 0.36 10.78 9.06
C VAL A 189 0.13 9.64 10.04
N GLY A 190 0.84 9.68 11.17
CA GLY A 190 0.72 8.70 12.25
C GLY A 190 1.50 7.40 12.00
N GLU A 191 1.18 6.39 12.81
CA GLU A 191 1.72 5.03 12.64
C GLU A 191 0.78 4.18 11.79
N CYS A 192 1.35 3.31 10.95
CA CYS A 192 0.55 2.31 10.26
C CYS A 192 -0.06 1.33 11.26
N PHE A 193 -1.40 1.23 11.27
CA PHE A 193 -2.11 0.25 12.07
C PHE A 193 -1.94 -1.15 11.45
N HIS A 194 -1.36 -2.08 12.21
CA HIS A 194 -1.14 -3.45 11.76
C HIS A 194 -2.04 -4.42 12.52
N MET A 195 -2.71 -5.28 11.77
CA MET A 195 -3.48 -6.39 12.30
C MET A 195 -3.20 -7.65 11.49
N ILE A 196 -3.24 -8.81 12.15
CA ILE A 196 -3.24 -10.11 11.46
C ILE A 196 -4.69 -10.54 11.36
N GLN A 197 -5.17 -10.72 10.15
CA GLN A 197 -6.51 -11.23 9.89
C GLN A 197 -6.43 -12.72 9.59
N GLN A 198 -7.31 -13.52 10.20
CA GLN A 198 -7.35 -14.98 9.96
C GLN A 198 -8.19 -15.29 8.70
N SER A 199 -7.75 -14.79 7.54
CA SER A 199 -8.38 -15.06 6.25
C SER A 199 -7.36 -14.97 5.11
N ASN A 200 -7.66 -15.59 3.98
CA ASN A 200 -6.84 -15.43 2.77
C ASN A 200 -6.78 -13.96 2.33
N TRP A 201 -5.61 -13.52 1.85
CA TRP A 201 -5.37 -12.16 1.36
C TRP A 201 -6.36 -11.71 0.26
N LYS A 202 -6.81 -12.64 -0.60
CA LYS A 202 -7.76 -12.36 -1.68
C LYS A 202 -9.12 -11.95 -1.16
N ILE A 203 -9.64 -12.63 -0.14
CA ILE A 203 -10.96 -12.33 0.44
C ILE A 203 -10.99 -10.91 0.99
N PHE A 204 -9.93 -10.49 1.66
CA PHE A 204 -9.84 -9.12 2.18
C PHE A 204 -9.93 -8.09 1.05
N LEU A 205 -9.19 -8.30 -0.04
CA LEU A 205 -9.15 -7.35 -1.16
C LEU A 205 -10.43 -7.37 -2.00
N GLU A 206 -10.97 -8.56 -2.28
CA GLU A 206 -12.25 -8.73 -2.99
C GLU A 206 -13.39 -8.03 -2.24
N ASN A 207 -13.39 -8.09 -0.90
CA ASN A 207 -14.37 -7.39 -0.07
C ASN A 207 -14.33 -5.87 -0.25
N GLN A 208 -13.18 -5.28 -0.61
CA GLN A 208 -13.08 -3.84 -0.85
C GLN A 208 -13.79 -3.39 -2.13
N LEU A 209 -14.18 -4.32 -3.00
CA LEU A 209 -14.96 -4.06 -4.21
C LEU A 209 -16.40 -4.56 -4.08
N ASP A 210 -16.73 -5.27 -3.00
CA ASP A 210 -18.06 -5.83 -2.81
C ASP A 210 -19.03 -4.77 -2.31
N ALA A 211 -19.84 -4.23 -3.22
CA ALA A 211 -20.90 -3.28 -2.90
C ALA A 211 -22.11 -3.95 -2.20
N SER A 212 -22.20 -5.28 -2.11
CA SER A 212 -23.36 -5.93 -1.50
C SER A 212 -23.29 -6.03 0.02
N HIS A 213 -22.09 -6.24 0.59
CA HIS A 213 -21.91 -6.40 2.03
C HIS A 213 -22.21 -5.15 2.89
N PRO A 214 -22.02 -3.89 2.44
CA PRO A 214 -22.11 -2.76 3.36
C PRO A 214 -23.51 -2.58 3.97
N GLY A 215 -24.55 -2.78 3.16
CA GLY A 215 -25.95 -2.68 3.61
C GLY A 215 -26.40 -3.78 4.56
N ALA A 216 -25.65 -4.90 4.64
CA ALA A 216 -25.99 -6.04 5.47
C ALA A 216 -25.03 -6.18 6.66
N THR A 217 -23.74 -6.36 6.38
CA THR A 217 -22.70 -6.60 7.39
C THR A 217 -22.50 -5.38 8.30
N HIS A 218 -22.58 -4.17 7.75
CA HIS A 218 -22.38 -2.93 8.52
C HIS A 218 -23.69 -2.28 8.98
N GLU A 219 -24.85 -2.94 8.84
CA GLU A 219 -26.16 -2.39 9.23
C GLU A 219 -26.16 -1.94 10.69
N SER A 220 -25.64 -2.77 11.60
CA SER A 220 -25.60 -2.45 13.04
C SER A 220 -24.80 -1.17 13.33
N THR A 221 -23.66 -0.98 12.66
CA THR A 221 -22.86 0.25 12.74
C THR A 221 -23.64 1.45 12.21
N GLY A 222 -24.34 1.29 11.09
CA GLY A 222 -25.16 2.36 10.51
C GLY A 222 -26.32 2.77 11.41
N VAL A 223 -27.04 1.81 12.00
CA VAL A 223 -28.14 2.07 12.94
C VAL A 223 -27.63 2.76 14.21
N ALA A 224 -26.46 2.34 14.72
CA ALA A 224 -25.83 3.00 15.86
C ALA A 224 -25.49 4.46 15.54
N ALA A 225 -24.89 4.72 14.36
CA ALA A 225 -24.58 6.08 13.92
C ALA A 225 -25.85 6.95 13.77
N MET A 226 -26.92 6.41 13.17
CA MET A 226 -28.22 7.11 13.07
C MET A 226 -28.80 7.50 14.43
N THR A 227 -28.58 6.67 15.45
CA THR A 227 -29.04 6.94 16.82
C THR A 227 -28.31 8.15 17.38
N VAL A 228 -26.97 8.18 17.26
CA VAL A 228 -26.15 9.31 17.69
C VAL A 228 -26.52 10.59 16.94
N GLU A 229 -26.70 10.52 15.62
CA GLU A 229 -27.14 11.68 14.83
C GLU A 229 -28.46 12.27 15.36
N ARG A 230 -29.43 11.40 15.67
CA ARG A 230 -30.74 11.82 16.18
C ARG A 230 -30.63 12.46 17.55
N GLU A 231 -29.80 11.90 18.44
CA GLU A 231 -29.57 12.44 19.77
C GLU A 231 -28.92 13.83 19.71
N MET A 232 -27.90 14.01 18.87
CA MET A 232 -27.23 15.31 18.69
C MET A 232 -28.19 16.36 18.13
N ARG A 233 -28.93 16.02 17.07
CA ARG A 233 -29.94 16.94 16.48
C ARG A 233 -31.05 17.26 17.48
N GLY A 234 -31.43 16.30 18.33
CA GLY A 234 -32.44 16.48 19.37
C GLY A 234 -32.07 17.52 20.43
N VAL A 235 -30.77 17.80 20.62
CA VAL A 235 -30.27 18.86 21.52
C VAL A 235 -29.77 20.10 20.76
N GLY A 236 -30.05 20.20 19.46
CA GLY A 236 -29.67 21.35 18.63
C GLY A 236 -28.23 21.36 18.12
N ASN A 237 -27.54 20.22 18.18
CA ASN A 237 -26.19 20.07 17.64
C ASN A 237 -26.22 19.36 16.28
N GLU A 238 -25.41 19.81 15.33
CA GLU A 238 -25.18 19.05 14.10
C GLU A 238 -24.16 17.93 14.33
N PRO A 239 -24.44 16.70 13.87
CA PRO A 239 -23.51 15.59 14.01
C PRO A 239 -22.33 15.76 13.05
N PRO A 240 -21.11 15.36 13.44
CA PRO A 240 -19.97 15.33 12.54
C PRO A 240 -20.26 14.51 11.27
N VAL A 241 -19.74 14.94 10.13
CA VAL A 241 -19.91 14.28 8.82
C VAL A 241 -19.56 12.79 8.84
N ALA A 242 -18.60 12.39 9.69
CA ALA A 242 -18.20 11.00 9.87
C ALA A 242 -19.38 10.08 10.27
N TYR A 243 -20.32 10.57 11.08
CA TYR A 243 -21.54 9.80 11.41
C TYR A 243 -22.46 9.64 10.20
N GLY A 244 -22.49 10.64 9.31
CA GLY A 244 -23.18 10.56 8.02
C GLY A 244 -22.71 9.36 7.20
N PHE A 245 -21.39 9.25 6.99
CA PHE A 245 -20.80 8.13 6.26
C PHE A 245 -21.11 6.76 6.89
N LEU A 246 -21.07 6.66 8.22
CA LEU A 246 -21.42 5.42 8.90
C LEU A 246 -22.91 5.10 8.78
N SER A 247 -23.77 6.10 8.93
CA SER A 247 -25.23 5.94 8.85
C SER A 247 -25.67 5.49 7.46
N ASP A 248 -24.95 5.87 6.40
CA ASP A 248 -25.25 5.50 5.03
C ASP A 248 -25.19 3.99 4.78
N PHE A 249 -24.43 3.23 5.59
CA PHE A 249 -24.48 1.77 5.57
C PHE A 249 -25.91 1.25 5.75
N ALA A 250 -26.63 1.77 6.74
CA ALA A 250 -28.02 1.40 6.99
C ALA A 250 -29.01 2.20 6.12
N ARG A 251 -28.73 3.48 5.83
CA ARG A 251 -29.66 4.37 5.10
C ARG A 251 -29.87 3.93 3.65
N LEU A 252 -28.78 3.57 2.96
CA LEU A 252 -28.84 3.11 1.58
C LEU A 252 -29.39 1.68 1.50
N GLY A 253 -29.05 0.84 2.48
CA GLY A 253 -29.45 -0.57 2.52
C GLY A 253 -28.95 -1.35 1.30
N ILE A 254 -29.25 -2.65 1.24
CA ILE A 254 -28.74 -3.56 0.20
C ILE A 254 -29.03 -3.04 -1.22
N ASP A 255 -30.25 -2.55 -1.47
CA ASP A 255 -30.67 -2.08 -2.80
C ASP A 255 -30.02 -0.76 -3.21
N GLY A 256 -29.70 0.11 -2.24
CA GLY A 256 -28.98 1.36 -2.51
C GLY A 256 -27.53 1.09 -2.85
N TRP A 257 -26.89 0.22 -2.07
CA TRP A 257 -25.50 -0.18 -2.27
C TRP A 257 -25.29 -1.01 -3.54
N GLY A 258 -26.24 -1.86 -3.92
CA GLY A 258 -26.18 -2.65 -5.15
C GLY A 258 -26.18 -1.85 -6.45
N LYS A 259 -26.31 -0.51 -6.39
CA LYS A 259 -26.25 0.37 -7.57
C LYS A 259 -24.83 0.75 -7.96
N PHE A 260 -23.84 0.59 -7.08
CA PHE A 260 -22.46 0.99 -7.36
C PHE A 260 -21.75 -0.05 -8.21
N GLY A 261 -21.20 0.39 -9.34
CA GLY A 261 -20.48 -0.47 -10.27
C GLY A 261 -19.06 -0.78 -9.80
N THR A 262 -18.60 -1.99 -10.14
CA THR A 262 -17.18 -2.36 -10.08
C THR A 262 -16.65 -2.50 -11.50
N VAL A 263 -15.52 -1.86 -11.78
CA VAL A 263 -14.85 -1.91 -13.08
C VAL A 263 -13.51 -2.62 -12.93
N GLY A 264 -13.30 -3.69 -13.70
CA GLY A 264 -12.00 -4.34 -13.85
C GLY A 264 -11.17 -3.65 -14.92
N HIS A 265 -9.89 -3.48 -14.65
CA HIS A 265 -8.90 -2.88 -15.53
C HIS A 265 -7.83 -3.91 -15.91
N PRO A 266 -7.04 -3.64 -16.97
CA PRO A 266 -5.85 -4.41 -17.27
C PRO A 266 -4.93 -4.61 -16.04
N GLN A 267 -4.07 -5.63 -16.08
CA GLN A 267 -3.15 -6.01 -14.99
C GLN A 267 -3.82 -6.41 -13.66
N GLY A 268 -5.15 -6.58 -13.64
CA GLY A 268 -5.90 -7.05 -12.47
C GLY A 268 -6.32 -5.95 -11.49
N HIS A 269 -6.12 -4.69 -11.86
CA HIS A 269 -6.59 -3.54 -11.10
C HIS A 269 -8.11 -3.43 -11.16
N CYS A 270 -8.74 -2.89 -10.12
CA CYS A 270 -10.19 -2.70 -10.09
C CYS A 270 -10.56 -1.38 -9.43
N THR A 271 -11.72 -0.83 -9.78
CA THR A 271 -12.30 0.33 -9.10
C THR A 271 -13.72 0.07 -8.69
N LEU A 272 -14.10 0.58 -7.51
CA LEU A 272 -15.49 0.70 -7.08
C LEU A 272 -15.94 2.15 -7.24
N GLU A 273 -17.05 2.35 -7.94
CA GLU A 273 -17.68 3.66 -8.11
C GLU A 273 -17.98 4.33 -6.76
N GLY A 274 -17.85 5.65 -6.73
CA GLY A 274 -18.11 6.44 -5.54
C GLY A 274 -19.59 6.56 -5.21
N TYR A 275 -19.93 6.49 -3.91
CA TYR A 275 -21.29 6.67 -3.41
C TYR A 275 -21.47 7.88 -2.48
N MET A 276 -20.37 8.53 -2.10
CA MET A 276 -20.40 9.57 -1.08
C MET A 276 -20.61 10.94 -1.72
N GLY A 277 -21.44 11.78 -1.08
CA GLY A 277 -21.39 13.22 -1.29
C GLY A 277 -20.08 13.75 -0.72
N LEU A 278 -19.10 14.01 -1.57
CA LEU A 278 -17.76 14.44 -1.15
C LEU A 278 -17.64 15.94 -0.84
N ARG A 279 -18.74 16.69 -0.98
CA ARG A 279 -18.78 18.14 -0.79
C ARG A 279 -20.03 18.60 -0.04
N PRO A 280 -20.18 18.23 1.24
CA PRO A 280 -21.22 18.81 2.09
C PRO A 280 -21.09 20.34 2.19
N ASP A 281 -22.21 21.03 2.45
CA ASP A 281 -22.22 22.48 2.68
C ASP A 281 -21.92 22.75 4.15
N ASP A 282 -20.62 22.74 4.49
CA ASP A 282 -20.08 23.08 5.81
C ASP A 282 -18.85 23.98 5.68
N GLU A 283 -18.46 24.63 6.78
CA GLU A 283 -17.37 25.61 6.80
C GLU A 283 -16.02 25.03 6.36
N ASP A 284 -15.66 23.84 6.82
CA ASP A 284 -14.37 23.21 6.53
C ASP A 284 -14.31 22.77 5.06
N THR A 285 -15.40 22.15 4.55
CA THR A 285 -15.49 21.75 3.14
C THR A 285 -15.48 22.96 2.21
N ASN A 286 -16.22 24.02 2.54
CA ASN A 286 -16.26 25.24 1.72
C ASN A 286 -14.90 25.95 1.68
N GLU A 287 -14.19 26.01 2.81
CA GLU A 287 -12.82 26.54 2.84
C GLU A 287 -11.84 25.66 2.06
N TYR A 288 -11.93 24.34 2.19
CA TYR A 288 -11.14 23.41 1.39
C TYR A 288 -11.36 23.61 -0.12
N VAL A 289 -12.62 23.74 -0.58
CA VAL A 289 -12.95 24.00 -1.99
C VAL A 289 -12.39 25.35 -2.43
N ARG A 290 -12.49 26.39 -1.59
CA ARG A 290 -11.88 27.70 -1.87
C ARG A 290 -10.36 27.58 -2.07
N LEU A 291 -9.67 26.82 -1.22
CA LEU A 291 -8.23 26.56 -1.33
C LEU A 291 -7.89 25.78 -2.61
N MET A 292 -8.73 24.82 -3.00
CA MET A 292 -8.58 24.10 -4.26
C MET A 292 -8.70 25.03 -5.47
N TYR A 293 -9.68 25.94 -5.48
CA TYR A 293 -9.82 26.94 -6.53
C TYR A 293 -8.65 27.92 -6.59
N GLU A 294 -8.10 28.30 -5.43
CA GLU A 294 -6.91 29.15 -5.36
C GLU A 294 -5.66 28.43 -5.91
N ALA A 295 -5.51 27.14 -5.62
CA ALA A 295 -4.35 26.35 -6.04
C ALA A 295 -4.38 25.97 -7.53
N TYR A 296 -5.55 25.59 -8.06
CA TYR A 296 -5.66 24.98 -9.39
C TYR A 296 -6.52 25.78 -10.38
N GLY A 297 -7.24 26.80 -9.93
CA GLY A 297 -8.31 27.43 -10.70
C GLY A 297 -9.60 26.59 -10.68
N GLU A 298 -10.72 27.25 -10.94
CA GLU A 298 -12.07 26.64 -10.81
C GLU A 298 -12.27 25.42 -11.71
N GLU A 299 -11.90 25.51 -12.98
CA GLU A 299 -12.09 24.42 -13.97
C GLU A 299 -11.35 23.14 -13.56
N GLN A 300 -10.05 23.24 -13.28
CA GLN A 300 -9.23 22.09 -12.91
C GLN A 300 -9.63 21.52 -11.54
N ALA A 301 -9.94 22.40 -10.58
CA ALA A 301 -10.42 21.95 -9.27
C ALA A 301 -11.75 21.20 -9.37
N GLU A 302 -12.69 21.64 -10.20
CA GLU A 302 -13.94 20.90 -10.44
C GLU A 302 -13.68 19.55 -11.13
N GLU A 303 -12.73 19.45 -12.05
CA GLU A 303 -12.32 18.17 -12.64
C GLU A 303 -11.79 17.21 -11.56
N ILE A 304 -10.87 17.69 -10.71
CA ILE A 304 -10.27 16.89 -9.62
C ILE A 304 -11.35 16.44 -8.62
N LEU A 305 -12.15 17.38 -8.13
CA LEU A 305 -13.16 17.14 -7.10
C LEU A 305 -14.35 16.34 -7.62
N GLY A 306 -14.64 16.43 -8.93
CA GLY A 306 -15.71 15.70 -9.60
C GLY A 306 -15.45 14.20 -9.79
N VAL A 307 -14.20 13.75 -9.70
CA VAL A 307 -13.87 12.32 -9.76
C VAL A 307 -14.44 11.60 -8.53
N ASN A 308 -15.41 10.72 -8.76
CA ASN A 308 -16.11 10.01 -7.68
C ASN A 308 -15.75 8.52 -7.68
N LEU A 309 -14.63 8.18 -7.02
CA LEU A 309 -14.14 6.81 -6.85
C LEU A 309 -14.08 6.45 -5.37
N HIS A 310 -14.74 5.36 -4.95
CA HIS A 310 -14.69 4.94 -3.55
C HIS A 310 -13.42 4.13 -3.27
N HIS A 311 -13.16 3.10 -4.08
CA HIS A 311 -11.97 2.26 -3.96
C HIS A 311 -11.24 2.14 -5.28
N VAL A 312 -9.92 2.10 -5.18
CA VAL A 312 -9.03 1.57 -6.21
C VAL A 312 -8.25 0.40 -5.61
N LEU A 313 -8.44 -0.80 -6.15
CA LEU A 313 -7.61 -1.96 -5.85
C LEU A 313 -6.42 -1.95 -6.80
N VAL A 314 -5.26 -1.60 -6.26
CA VAL A 314 -3.97 -1.69 -6.95
C VAL A 314 -3.42 -3.10 -6.73
N TYR A 315 -3.64 -3.98 -7.70
CA TYR A 315 -3.17 -5.35 -7.70
C TYR A 315 -1.65 -5.46 -7.50
N PRO A 316 -1.16 -6.42 -6.68
CA PRO A 316 -1.94 -7.49 -6.06
C PRO A 316 -2.53 -7.18 -4.69
N CYS A 317 -2.08 -6.13 -3.99
CA CYS A 317 -2.26 -6.12 -2.54
C CYS A 317 -2.49 -4.77 -1.89
N LEU A 318 -2.90 -3.76 -2.65
CA LEU A 318 -3.15 -2.43 -2.12
C LEU A 318 -4.59 -2.00 -2.42
N SER A 319 -5.29 -1.50 -1.41
CA SER A 319 -6.59 -0.84 -1.54
C SER A 319 -6.42 0.62 -1.14
N VAL A 320 -6.78 1.52 -2.05
CA VAL A 320 -6.73 2.97 -1.85
C VAL A 320 -8.15 3.51 -1.86
N GLN A 321 -8.49 4.36 -0.89
CA GLN A 321 -9.72 5.14 -0.84
C GLN A 321 -9.32 6.61 -0.91
N PRO A 322 -9.15 7.19 -2.12
CA PRO A 322 -8.65 8.55 -2.25
C PRO A 322 -9.48 9.60 -1.50
N PRO A 323 -10.83 9.59 -1.56
CA PRO A 323 -11.63 10.59 -0.85
C PRO A 323 -11.53 10.51 0.67
N LEU A 324 -11.27 9.32 1.22
CA LEU A 324 -11.06 9.13 2.66
C LEU A 324 -9.59 9.27 3.06
N GLN A 325 -8.70 9.48 2.09
CA GLN A 325 -7.25 9.58 2.29
C GLN A 325 -6.66 8.36 3.02
N GLN A 326 -7.18 7.17 2.72
CA GLN A 326 -6.76 5.91 3.35
C GLN A 326 -6.14 4.95 2.34
N LEU A 327 -5.05 4.30 2.76
CA LEU A 327 -4.45 3.17 2.06
C LEU A 327 -4.35 1.97 2.99
N ARG A 328 -4.63 0.78 2.46
CA ARG A 328 -4.48 -0.50 3.15
C ARG A 328 -3.66 -1.44 2.28
N ALA A 329 -2.49 -1.82 2.76
CA ALA A 329 -1.63 -2.81 2.11
C ALA A 329 -1.80 -4.17 2.81
N VAL A 330 -2.04 -5.21 2.02
CA VAL A 330 -2.18 -6.58 2.50
C VAL A 330 -0.87 -7.31 2.30
N ARG A 331 -0.40 -7.97 3.36
CA ARG A 331 0.75 -8.86 3.29
C ARG A 331 0.28 -10.28 3.56
N PRO A 332 0.36 -11.20 2.58
CA PRO A 332 0.06 -12.59 2.82
C PRO A 332 1.09 -13.23 3.75
N LEU A 333 0.63 -13.94 4.77
CA LEU A 333 1.45 -14.71 5.70
C LEU A 333 1.17 -16.22 5.59
N GLY A 334 0.04 -16.59 4.99
CA GLY A 334 -0.36 -17.95 4.66
C GLY A 334 -1.66 -17.96 3.85
N PRO A 335 -2.17 -19.15 3.49
CA PRO A 335 -3.50 -19.26 2.87
C PRO A 335 -4.63 -18.80 3.81
N ASP A 336 -4.38 -18.73 5.11
CA ASP A 336 -5.33 -18.43 6.18
C ASP A 336 -4.98 -17.17 7.00
N ARG A 337 -3.93 -16.41 6.63
CA ARG A 337 -3.48 -15.22 7.39
C ARG A 337 -2.60 -14.24 6.63
#